data_AF-A0A8H6IE12-F1
#
_entry.id   AF-A0A8H6IE12-F1
#
_cell.length_a   1.000
_cell.length_b   1.000
_cell.length_c   1.000
_cell.angle_alpha   90.00
_cell.angle_beta   90.00
_cell.angle_gamma   90.00
#
_symmetry.space_group_name_H-M   'P 1'
#
loop_
_entity.id
_entity.type
_entity.pdbx_description
1 polymer ?
#
loop_
_entity_poly.entity_id
_entity_poly.type
_entity_poly.pdbx_seq_one_letter_code
_entity_poly.pdbx_strand_id
1 'polypeptide(L)'
;SPFSDWLDTNYSPDAKQAHQIQAYLNAPRNELAVLDAEVDAAERALNALRTKQARLRRHIAAHEALVHPIRRIPDELLQEIFQHCLPTRHMPTLSNRSAPILLTRVSRPWRALAFGTPTLWTSLHIPIPRGRSEADHIALTEARHAGVAWWFSRTGHIPLSISLYWPPSL
;
A
#
# COMPACT_ATOMS: atom_id res chain seq x y z
N SER A 1 -35.85 26.31 -29.02
CA SER A 1 -36.08 25.41 -30.17
C SER A 1 -37.36 25.84 -30.87
N PRO A 2 -37.43 25.89 -32.21
CA PRO A 2 -38.65 26.18 -32.95
C PRO A 2 -39.73 25.09 -32.83
N PHE A 3 -39.39 23.95 -32.22
CA PHE A 3 -40.31 22.83 -31.95
C PHE A 3 -40.65 22.68 -30.47
N SER A 4 -40.49 23.73 -29.65
CA SER A 4 -40.67 23.68 -28.19
C SER A 4 -42.01 23.12 -27.75
N ASP A 5 -43.08 23.45 -28.48
CA ASP A 5 -44.46 23.12 -28.12
C ASP A 5 -44.77 21.63 -28.28
N TRP A 6 -43.89 20.89 -28.95
CA TRP A 6 -44.01 19.44 -29.16
C TRP A 6 -43.09 18.63 -28.25
N LEU A 7 -42.11 19.26 -27.61
CA LEU A 7 -41.21 18.59 -26.68
C LEU A 7 -41.98 18.12 -25.46
N ASP A 8 -41.63 16.94 -24.94
CA ASP A 8 -42.27 16.30 -23.79
C ASP A 8 -43.78 16.00 -23.96
N THR A 9 -44.25 15.93 -25.20
CA THR A 9 -45.63 15.53 -25.56
C THR A 9 -45.65 14.19 -26.31
N ASN A 10 -46.83 13.56 -26.41
CA ASN A 10 -47.05 12.38 -27.26
C ASN A 10 -47.33 12.74 -28.74
N TYR A 11 -47.01 13.96 -29.18
CA TYR A 11 -47.24 14.40 -30.56
C TYR A 11 -46.37 13.62 -31.55
N SER A 12 -46.98 13.07 -32.60
CA SER A 12 -46.28 12.34 -33.66
C SER A 12 -46.15 13.22 -34.91
N PRO A 13 -44.94 13.70 -35.26
CA PRO A 13 -44.74 14.53 -36.45
C PRO A 13 -44.94 13.74 -37.74
N ASP A 14 -45.45 14.40 -38.78
CA ASP A 14 -45.51 13.85 -40.14
C ASP A 14 -44.12 13.81 -40.81
N ALA A 15 -44.02 13.23 -42.00
CA ALA A 15 -42.75 13.08 -42.71
C ALA A 15 -42.04 14.42 -43.01
N LYS A 16 -42.80 15.49 -43.28
CA LYS A 16 -42.25 16.82 -43.58
C LYS A 16 -41.73 17.48 -42.30
N GLN A 17 -42.49 17.41 -41.22
CA GLN A 17 -42.11 17.90 -39.89
C GLN A 17 -40.88 17.14 -39.36
N ALA A 18 -40.84 15.82 -39.52
CA ALA A 18 -39.68 15.00 -39.18
C ALA A 18 -38.43 15.44 -39.94
N HIS A 19 -38.54 15.73 -41.24
CA HIS A 19 -37.41 16.24 -42.03
C HIS A 19 -36.92 17.61 -41.53
N GLN A 20 -37.83 18.52 -41.18
CA GLN A 20 -37.48 19.83 -40.61
C GLN A 20 -36.79 19.72 -39.26
N ILE A 21 -37.24 18.81 -38.39
CA ILE A 21 -36.59 18.53 -37.10
C ILE A 21 -35.18 17.96 -37.32
N GLN A 22 -35.01 17.01 -38.23
CA GLN A 22 -33.68 16.46 -38.56
C GLN A 22 -32.73 17.53 -39.09
N ALA A 23 -33.21 18.39 -39.99
CA ALA A 23 -32.42 19.51 -40.52
C ALA A 23 -32.00 20.49 -39.42
N TYR A 24 -32.91 20.83 -38.50
CA TYR A 24 -32.61 21.67 -37.34
C TYR A 24 -31.58 21.04 -36.41
N LEU A 25 -31.64 19.72 -36.19
CA LEU A 25 -30.71 19.00 -35.31
C LEU A 25 -29.28 18.89 -35.88
N ASN A 26 -29.07 19.11 -37.17
CA ASN A 26 -27.74 19.02 -37.77
C ASN A 26 -26.76 20.03 -37.17
N ALA A 27 -27.18 21.29 -36.97
CA ALA A 27 -26.34 22.33 -36.38
C ALA A 27 -25.89 22.00 -34.93
N PRO A 28 -26.80 21.72 -33.96
CA PRO A 28 -26.39 21.37 -32.61
C PRO A 28 -25.64 20.03 -32.53
N ARG A 29 -25.90 19.07 -33.42
CA ARG A 29 -25.10 17.83 -33.50
C ARG A 29 -23.66 18.12 -33.91
N ASN A 30 -23.45 19.01 -34.88
CA ASN A 30 -22.11 19.42 -35.29
C ASN A 30 -21.39 20.20 -34.18
N GLU A 31 -22.09 21.11 -33.51
CA GLU A 31 -21.54 21.88 -32.39
C GLU A 31 -21.13 20.95 -31.23
N LEU A 32 -21.99 19.98 -30.89
CA LEU A 32 -21.68 18.97 -29.88
C LEU A 32 -20.43 18.15 -30.25
N ALA A 33 -20.32 17.71 -31.51
CA ALA A 33 -19.16 16.95 -31.96
C ALA A 33 -17.84 17.75 -31.88
N VAL A 34 -17.89 19.05 -32.12
CA VAL A 34 -16.74 19.96 -31.96
C VAL A 34 -16.38 20.07 -30.47
N LEU A 35 -17.38 20.30 -29.61
CA LEU A 35 -17.16 20.42 -28.17
C LEU A 35 -16.60 19.13 -27.56
N ASP A 36 -17.12 17.97 -27.96
CA ASP A 36 -16.61 16.67 -27.51
C ASP A 36 -15.13 16.50 -27.87
N ALA A 37 -14.73 16.92 -29.08
CA ALA A 37 -13.33 16.88 -29.50
C ALA A 37 -12.43 17.82 -28.67
N GLU A 38 -12.95 18.99 -28.27
CA GLU A 38 -12.24 19.93 -27.39
C GLU A 38 -12.11 19.39 -25.96
N VAL A 39 -13.17 18.81 -25.40
CA VAL A 39 -13.16 18.13 -24.10
C VAL A 39 -12.11 17.03 -24.10
N ASP A 40 -12.15 16.16 -25.10
CA ASP A 40 -11.19 15.09 -25.30
C ASP A 40 -9.74 15.61 -25.38
N ALA A 41 -9.51 16.72 -26.08
CA ALA A 41 -8.20 17.34 -26.17
C ALA A 41 -7.72 17.91 -24.82
N ALA A 42 -8.61 18.58 -24.09
CA ALA A 42 -8.32 19.12 -22.77
C ALA A 42 -8.01 17.99 -21.75
N GLU A 43 -8.77 16.90 -21.78
CA GLU A 43 -8.54 15.74 -20.93
C GLU A 43 -7.18 15.08 -21.21
N ARG A 44 -6.82 14.92 -22.49
CA ARG A 44 -5.48 14.43 -22.87
C ARG A 44 -4.37 15.33 -22.33
N ALA A 45 -4.51 16.65 -22.46
CA ALA A 45 -3.54 17.61 -21.95
C ALA A 45 -3.42 17.56 -20.42
N LEU A 46 -4.56 17.48 -19.72
CA LEU A 46 -4.61 17.36 -18.26
C LEU A 46 -3.92 16.08 -17.78
N ASN A 47 -4.19 14.95 -18.45
CA ASN A 47 -3.57 13.67 -18.12
C ASN A 47 -2.05 13.72 -18.32
N ALA A 48 -1.57 14.31 -19.42
CA ALA A 48 -0.14 14.51 -19.65
C ALA A 48 0.53 15.35 -18.55
N LEU A 49 -0.13 16.44 -18.11
CA LEU A 49 0.36 17.26 -16.99
C LEU A 49 0.36 16.51 -15.66
N ARG A 50 -0.66 15.70 -15.37
CA ARG A 50 -0.70 14.84 -14.18
C ARG A 50 0.42 13.82 -14.17
N THR A 51 0.72 13.19 -15.31
CA THR A 51 1.88 12.29 -15.45
C THR A 51 3.19 13.01 -15.17
N LYS A 52 3.36 14.23 -15.72
CA LYS A 52 4.54 15.07 -15.46
C LYS A 52 4.64 15.45 -13.97
N GLN A 53 3.53 15.84 -13.35
CA GLN A 53 3.45 16.16 -11.93
C GLN A 53 3.85 14.97 -11.05
N ALA A 54 3.31 13.77 -11.33
CA ALA A 54 3.65 12.55 -10.60
C ALA A 54 5.14 12.21 -10.74
N ARG A 55 5.71 12.35 -11.95
CA ARG A 55 7.13 12.14 -12.20
C ARG A 55 8.00 13.10 -11.38
N LEU A 56 7.66 14.39 -11.37
CA LEU A 56 8.40 15.40 -10.61
C LEU A 56 8.30 15.18 -9.11
N ARG A 57 7.10 14.91 -8.58
CA ARG A 57 6.90 14.58 -7.15
C ARG A 57 7.76 13.41 -6.72
N ARG A 58 7.79 12.33 -7.51
CA ARG A 58 8.67 11.17 -7.24
C ARG A 58 10.15 11.53 -7.26
N HIS A 59 10.57 12.37 -8.21
CA HIS A 59 11.96 12.82 -8.31
C HIS A 59 12.36 13.66 -7.09
N ILE A 60 11.53 14.64 -6.71
CA ILE A 60 11.75 15.48 -5.52
C ILE A 60 11.82 14.60 -4.27
N ALA A 61 10.83 13.74 -4.02
CA ALA A 61 10.79 12.87 -2.85
C ALA A 61 12.02 11.95 -2.76
N ALA A 62 12.52 11.45 -3.90
CA ALA A 62 13.74 10.64 -3.93
C ALA A 62 14.98 11.44 -3.48
N HIS A 63 15.12 12.69 -3.92
CA HIS A 63 16.25 13.55 -3.57
C HIS A 63 16.15 14.08 -2.13
N GLU A 64 14.95 14.46 -1.68
CA GLU A 64 14.69 14.79 -0.28
C GLU A 64 15.05 13.62 0.64
N ALA A 65 14.70 12.39 0.24
CA ALA A 65 15.10 11.21 0.98
C ALA A 65 16.62 11.03 1.03
N LEU A 66 17.39 11.43 0.00
CA LEU A 66 18.87 11.37 0.01
C LEU A 66 19.47 12.32 1.04
N VAL A 67 18.90 13.51 1.20
CA VAL A 67 19.41 14.55 2.12
C VAL A 67 18.79 14.47 3.51
N HIS A 68 17.87 13.52 3.73
CA HIS A 68 17.17 13.38 5.01
C HIS A 68 18.16 13.13 6.18
N PRO A 69 18.04 13.85 7.31
CA PRO A 69 18.99 13.78 8.43
C PRO A 69 19.22 12.37 8.96
N ILE A 70 18.20 11.51 8.91
CA ILE A 70 18.26 10.11 9.37
C ILE A 70 19.36 9.29 8.70
N ARG A 71 19.83 9.69 7.50
CA ARG A 71 20.92 9.03 6.79
C ARG A 71 22.32 9.42 7.29
N ARG A 72 22.41 10.43 8.15
CA ARG A 72 23.66 10.91 8.76
C ARG A 72 23.82 10.45 10.21
N ILE A 73 22.78 9.81 10.77
CA ILE A 73 22.85 9.24 12.11
C ILE A 73 23.86 8.08 12.07
N PRO A 74 24.88 8.07 12.93
CA PRO A 74 25.78 6.94 13.08
C PRO A 74 25.03 5.65 13.40
N ASP A 75 25.56 4.53 12.93
CA ASP A 75 24.92 3.21 13.10
C ASP A 75 24.69 2.89 14.59
N GLU A 76 25.58 3.30 15.48
CA GLU A 76 25.48 3.05 16.93
C GLU A 76 24.26 3.76 17.54
N LEU A 77 24.02 5.02 17.18
CA LEU A 77 22.85 5.76 17.65
C LEU A 77 21.56 5.19 17.08
N LEU A 78 21.60 4.73 15.82
CA LEU A 78 20.44 4.10 15.20
C LEU A 78 20.13 2.74 15.83
N GLN A 79 21.15 1.96 16.21
CA GLN A 79 20.99 0.73 16.99
C GLN A 79 20.39 1.01 18.36
N GLU A 80 20.82 2.07 19.06
CA GLU A 80 20.23 2.47 20.35
C GLU A 80 18.75 2.82 20.21
N ILE A 81 18.39 3.59 19.17
CA ILE A 81 16.98 3.86 18.84
C ILE A 81 16.21 2.55 18.59
N PHE A 82 16.81 1.59 17.89
CA PHE A 82 16.17 0.28 17.64
C PHE A 82 15.90 -0.48 18.94
N GLN A 83 16.80 -0.42 19.92
CA GLN A 83 16.57 -1.02 21.24
C GLN A 83 15.36 -0.40 21.94
N HIS A 84 15.25 0.93 21.90
CA HIS A 84 14.10 1.63 22.48
C HIS A 84 12.78 1.40 21.73
N CYS A 85 12.84 0.90 20.50
CA CYS A 85 11.66 0.53 19.74
C CYS A 85 11.14 -0.88 20.09
N LEU A 86 11.91 -1.68 20.84
CA LEU A 86 11.46 -2.99 21.27
C LEU A 86 10.24 -2.87 22.20
N PRO A 87 9.31 -3.83 22.15
CA PRO A 87 8.14 -3.75 23.00
C PRO A 87 8.49 -3.86 24.49
N THR A 88 7.89 -2.99 25.31
CA THR A 88 8.18 -2.93 26.75
C THR A 88 7.26 -3.79 27.61
N ARG A 89 6.03 -4.06 27.15
CA ARG A 89 5.00 -4.78 27.93
C ARG A 89 4.94 -6.28 27.66
N HIS A 90 5.61 -6.76 26.63
CA HIS A 90 5.60 -8.14 26.19
C HIS A 90 6.85 -8.44 25.37
N MET A 91 7.22 -9.71 25.26
CA MET A 91 8.33 -10.11 24.40
C MET A 91 8.00 -9.88 22.92
N PRO A 92 9.00 -9.60 22.07
CA PRO A 92 8.81 -9.52 20.63
C PRO A 92 8.15 -10.78 20.04
N THR A 93 7.41 -10.62 18.95
CA THR A 93 6.80 -11.74 18.20
C THR A 93 7.28 -11.70 16.74
N LEU A 94 6.95 -12.73 15.98
CA LEU A 94 7.15 -12.76 14.52
C LEU A 94 6.21 -11.80 13.74
N SER A 95 5.50 -10.90 14.43
CA SER A 95 4.62 -9.92 13.80
C SER A 95 5.39 -8.87 13.00
N ASN A 96 4.92 -8.60 11.79
CA ASN A 96 5.48 -7.53 10.96
C ASN A 96 5.10 -6.10 11.43
N ARG A 97 4.27 -5.99 12.46
CA ARG A 97 3.79 -4.72 13.03
C ARG A 97 4.54 -4.31 14.29
N SER A 98 5.47 -5.12 14.78
CA SER A 98 6.25 -4.84 15.99
C SER A 98 7.75 -4.96 15.73
N ALA A 99 8.55 -4.19 16.47
CA ALA A 99 9.99 -4.38 16.48
C ALA A 99 10.35 -5.77 17.06
N PRO A 100 11.48 -6.37 16.65
CA PRO A 100 12.46 -5.84 15.70
C PRO A 100 12.06 -5.98 14.22
N ILE A 101 11.10 -6.82 13.86
CA ILE A 101 10.75 -7.09 12.45
C ILE A 101 10.30 -5.81 11.72
N LEU A 102 9.51 -4.95 12.36
CA LEU A 102 9.06 -3.69 11.76
C LEU A 102 10.25 -2.84 11.26
N LEU A 103 11.34 -2.77 12.03
CA LEU A 103 12.53 -1.98 11.70
C LEU A 103 13.20 -2.48 10.41
N THR A 104 13.14 -3.79 10.16
CA THR A 104 13.70 -4.43 8.96
C THR A 104 12.94 -4.10 7.68
N ARG A 105 11.78 -3.43 7.79
CA ARG A 105 10.91 -3.10 6.65
C ARG A 105 11.00 -1.64 6.23
N VAL A 106 11.68 -0.80 7.01
CA VAL A 106 11.76 0.65 6.76
C VAL A 106 12.61 0.97 5.54
N SER A 107 13.85 0.47 5.50
CA SER A 107 14.80 0.72 4.41
C SER A 107 15.81 -0.41 4.27
N ARG A 108 16.58 -0.44 3.16
CA ARG A 108 17.67 -1.41 2.99
C ARG A 108 18.77 -1.25 4.07
N PRO A 109 19.24 -0.03 4.39
CA PRO A 109 20.21 0.17 5.48
C PRO A 109 19.68 -0.27 6.84
N TRP A 110 18.45 0.12 7.20
CA TRP A 110 17.85 -0.27 8.48
C TRP A 110 17.71 -1.78 8.61
N ARG A 111 17.37 -2.47 7.51
CA ARG A 111 17.32 -3.93 7.48
C ARG A 111 18.67 -4.56 7.75
N ALA A 112 19.72 -4.10 7.06
CA ALA A 112 21.06 -4.62 7.24
C ALA A 112 21.53 -4.41 8.69
N LEU A 113 21.32 -3.20 9.22
CA LEU A 113 21.69 -2.84 10.58
C LEU A 113 20.92 -3.65 11.62
N ALA A 114 19.59 -3.75 11.49
CA ALA A 114 18.76 -4.53 12.40
C ALA A 114 19.15 -6.02 12.40
N PHE A 115 19.43 -6.61 11.22
CA PHE A 115 19.91 -8.00 11.15
C PHE A 115 21.31 -8.18 11.75
N GLY A 116 22.18 -7.16 11.63
CA GLY A 116 23.52 -7.16 12.21
C GLY A 116 23.59 -6.76 13.68
N THR A 117 22.46 -6.59 14.37
CA THR A 117 22.38 -6.18 15.78
C THR A 117 21.78 -7.32 16.62
N PRO A 118 22.58 -8.29 17.10
CA PRO A 118 22.07 -9.50 17.75
C PRO A 118 21.21 -9.24 18.99
N THR A 119 21.47 -8.15 19.72
CA THR A 119 20.73 -7.74 20.92
C THR A 119 19.25 -7.48 20.66
N LEU A 120 18.85 -7.14 19.43
CA LEU A 120 17.44 -7.00 19.04
C LEU A 120 16.67 -8.34 18.99
N TRP A 121 17.39 -9.46 18.92
CA TRP A 121 16.85 -10.78 18.65
C TRP A 121 16.96 -11.73 19.86
N THR A 122 17.21 -11.19 21.06
CA THR A 122 17.44 -11.96 22.30
C THR A 122 16.16 -12.37 23.04
N SER A 123 14.99 -11.98 22.54
CA SER A 123 13.70 -12.36 23.12
C SER A 123 12.67 -12.69 22.04
N LEU A 124 11.97 -13.81 22.19
CA LEU A 124 10.87 -14.19 21.30
C LEU A 124 9.71 -14.85 22.05
N HIS A 125 8.49 -14.37 21.80
CA HIS A 125 7.25 -15.05 22.17
C HIS A 125 6.68 -15.81 20.98
N ILE A 126 6.42 -17.09 21.18
CA ILE A 126 5.96 -18.04 20.16
C ILE A 126 4.57 -18.55 20.57
N PRO A 127 3.49 -17.98 20.02
CA PRO A 127 2.17 -18.54 20.21
C PRO A 127 2.06 -19.82 19.36
N ILE A 128 1.73 -20.93 20.01
CA ILE A 128 1.61 -22.21 19.34
C ILE A 128 0.26 -22.26 18.61
N PRO A 129 0.25 -22.49 17.28
CA PRO A 129 -0.97 -22.44 16.50
C PRO A 129 -1.89 -23.60 16.86
N ARG A 130 -3.20 -23.38 16.78
CA ARG A 130 -4.20 -24.46 16.81
C ARG A 130 -4.73 -24.68 15.41
N GLY A 131 -4.50 -25.87 14.86
CA GLY A 131 -5.11 -26.30 13.62
C GLY A 131 -6.58 -26.67 13.82
N ARG A 132 -7.36 -26.68 12.74
CA ARG A 132 -8.73 -27.23 12.74
C ARG A 132 -8.73 -28.75 12.65
N SER A 133 -7.61 -29.31 12.20
CA SER A 133 -7.27 -30.72 12.13
C SER A 133 -5.81 -30.93 12.54
N GLU A 134 -5.40 -32.18 12.73
CA GLU A 134 -4.00 -32.53 12.98
C GLU A 134 -3.08 -32.11 11.83
N ALA A 135 -3.51 -32.35 10.59
CA ALA A 135 -2.77 -31.91 9.39
C ALA A 135 -2.60 -30.38 9.33
N ASP A 136 -3.66 -29.61 9.64
CA ASP A 136 -3.57 -28.15 9.70
C ASP A 136 -2.63 -27.68 10.82
N HIS A 137 -2.65 -28.35 11.97
CA HIS A 137 -1.78 -28.02 13.10
C HIS A 137 -0.31 -28.23 12.76
N ILE A 138 0.01 -29.35 12.11
CA ILE A 138 1.36 -29.66 11.63
C ILE A 138 1.82 -28.59 10.63
N ALA A 139 1.02 -28.31 9.59
CA ALA A 139 1.36 -27.32 8.57
C ALA A 139 1.59 -25.91 9.15
N LEU A 140 0.73 -25.46 10.08
CA LEU A 140 0.89 -24.17 10.76
C LEU A 140 2.15 -24.12 11.64
N THR A 141 2.50 -25.25 12.26
CA THR A 141 3.70 -25.36 13.10
C THR A 141 4.97 -25.35 12.27
N GLU A 142 5.01 -26.08 11.15
CA GLU A 142 6.13 -26.08 10.21
C GLU A 142 6.38 -24.69 9.62
N ALA A 143 5.31 -23.99 9.20
CA ALA A 143 5.42 -22.62 8.69
C ALA A 143 6.02 -21.65 9.74
N ARG A 144 5.69 -21.84 11.02
CA ARG A 144 6.27 -21.05 12.12
C ARG A 144 7.71 -21.45 12.43
N HIS A 145 8.04 -22.73 12.36
CA HIS A 145 9.37 -23.25 12.64
C HIS A 145 10.44 -22.54 11.80
N ALA A 146 10.19 -22.33 10.51
CA ALA A 146 11.11 -21.59 9.64
C ALA A 146 11.37 -20.15 10.13
N GLY A 147 10.32 -19.44 10.56
CA GLY A 147 10.44 -18.07 11.09
C GLY A 147 11.19 -18.01 12.43
N VAL A 148 10.95 -18.99 13.30
CA VAL A 148 11.65 -19.13 14.58
C VAL A 148 13.13 -19.46 14.36
N ALA A 149 13.44 -20.45 13.51
CA ALA A 149 14.82 -20.80 13.16
C ALA A 149 15.57 -19.62 12.55
N TRP A 150 14.91 -18.88 11.66
CA TRP A 150 15.45 -17.66 11.10
C TRP A 150 15.74 -16.60 12.18
N TRP A 151 14.83 -16.40 13.15
CA TRP A 151 15.06 -15.48 14.27
C TRP A 151 16.29 -15.86 15.09
N PHE A 152 16.41 -17.15 15.45
CA PHE A 152 17.52 -17.64 16.26
C PHE A 152 18.86 -17.48 15.56
N SER A 153 18.90 -17.60 14.23
CA SER A 153 20.11 -17.33 13.43
C SER A 153 20.62 -15.89 13.57
N ARG A 154 19.82 -14.96 14.10
CA ARG A 154 20.18 -13.55 14.32
C ARG A 154 20.70 -13.26 15.72
N THR A 155 20.39 -14.10 16.71
CA THR A 155 20.80 -13.90 18.11
C THR A 155 22.30 -14.12 18.31
N GLY A 156 22.97 -14.83 17.39
CA GLY A 156 24.40 -15.11 17.47
C GLY A 156 24.73 -15.98 18.69
N HIS A 157 25.71 -15.57 19.50
CA HIS A 157 26.15 -16.30 20.70
C HIS A 157 25.57 -15.72 22.01
N ILE A 158 24.58 -14.83 21.92
CA ILE A 158 23.99 -14.15 23.09
C ILE A 158 22.86 -15.02 23.67
N PRO A 159 22.67 -15.09 25.01
CA PRO A 159 21.55 -15.80 25.61
C PRO A 159 20.19 -15.34 25.06
N LEU A 160 19.34 -16.31 24.76
CA LEU A 160 17.99 -16.10 24.21
C LEU A 160 16.94 -16.40 25.29
N SER A 161 15.98 -15.49 25.45
CA SER A 161 14.77 -15.71 26.23
C SER A 161 13.62 -16.12 25.31
N ILE A 162 12.92 -17.20 25.63
CA ILE A 162 11.78 -17.71 24.85
C ILE A 162 10.56 -17.84 25.75
N SER A 163 9.41 -17.40 25.25
CA SER A 163 8.10 -17.66 25.85
C SER A 163 7.24 -18.45 24.87
N LEU A 164 6.67 -19.56 25.34
CA LEU A 164 5.73 -20.37 24.58
C LEU A 164 4.32 -20.17 25.15
N TYR A 165 3.33 -19.99 24.29
CA TYR A 165 1.93 -19.91 24.71
C TYR A 165 1.10 -20.98 24.02
N TRP A 166 0.52 -21.86 24.81
CA TRP A 166 -0.50 -22.81 24.39
C TRP A 166 -1.87 -22.23 24.78
N PRO A 167 -2.81 -22.05 23.84
CA PRO A 167 -4.14 -21.60 24.22
C PRO A 167 -4.80 -22.66 25.13
N PRO A 168 -5.72 -22.31 26.03
CA PRO A 168 -6.41 -23.27 26.91
C PRO A 168 -7.40 -24.15 26.15
N SER A 169 -7.52 -25.44 26.52
CA SER A 169 -8.53 -26.37 25.99
C SER A 169 -9.94 -25.85 26.29
N LEU A 170 -10.86 -25.92 25.32
CA LEU A 170 -12.29 -25.69 25.57
C LEU A 170 -12.92 -26.96 26.11
#